data_AF-A0A9E4N6Y7-F1
#
_entry.id   AF-A0A9E4N6Y7-F1
#
_cell.length_a   1.000
_cell.length_b   1.000
_cell.length_c   1.000
_cell.angle_alpha   90.00
_cell.angle_beta   90.00
_cell.angle_gamma   90.00
#
_symmetry.space_group_name_H-M   'P 1'
#
loop_
_entity.id
_entity.type
_entity.pdbx_description
1 polymer ?
#
loop_
_entity_poly.entity_id
_entity_poly.type
_entity_poly.pdbx_seq_one_letter_code
_entity_poly.pdbx_strand_id
1 'polypeptide(L)'
;HGPAGIWWAAAPSEHWPQEAEYRARIEAEFEGEYGDRRQEIVFIGQHLDPDQTKATLDQCLLTDNELAAGPETWKTYDDPFPKWFAEHEEA
;
A
#
# COMPACT_ATOMS: atom_id res chain seq x y z
N HIS A 1 15.30 4.76 -8.26
CA HIS A 1 15.07 3.54 -7.46
C HIS A 1 13.80 2.88 -7.99
N GLY A 2 13.85 1.61 -8.37
CA GLY A 2 12.65 0.86 -8.81
C GLY A 2 11.87 0.31 -7.61
N PRO A 3 10.67 -0.24 -7.83
CA PRO A 3 9.91 -0.87 -6.75
C PRO A 3 10.70 -2.04 -6.14
N ALA A 4 10.58 -2.24 -4.82
CA ALA A 4 11.24 -3.32 -4.09
C ALA A 4 10.61 -4.70 -4.34
N GLY A 5 9.53 -4.78 -5.13
CA GLY A 5 8.80 -6.00 -5.44
C GLY A 5 7.33 -5.69 -5.75
N ILE A 6 6.60 -6.74 -6.09
CA ILE A 6 5.13 -6.72 -6.19
C ILE A 6 4.54 -7.37 -4.94
N TRP A 7 3.36 -6.90 -4.51
CA TRP A 7 2.57 -7.58 -3.47
C TRP A 7 2.21 -9.00 -3.92
N TRP A 8 2.19 -9.96 -2.99
CA TRP A 8 1.78 -11.34 -3.28
C TRP A 8 0.33 -11.40 -3.76
N ALA A 9 -0.53 -10.52 -3.25
CA ALA A 9 -1.91 -10.36 -3.70
C ALA A 9 -2.05 -9.78 -5.12
N ALA A 10 -0.96 -9.37 -5.76
CA ALA A 10 -0.90 -8.96 -7.16
C ALA A 10 -0.06 -9.93 -8.02
N ALA A 11 0.59 -10.92 -7.42
CA ALA A 11 1.43 -11.88 -8.11
C ALA A 11 0.62 -13.12 -8.54
N PRO A 12 0.83 -13.65 -9.77
CA PRO A 12 0.32 -14.96 -10.15
C PRO A 12 0.73 -16.04 -9.15
N SER A 13 -0.17 -16.98 -8.86
CA SER A 13 0.06 -18.02 -7.86
C SER A 13 1.25 -18.95 -8.19
N GLU A 14 1.66 -19.06 -9.46
CA GLU A 14 2.84 -19.84 -9.84
C GLU A 14 4.15 -19.22 -9.32
N HIS A 15 4.16 -17.91 -9.07
CA HIS A 15 5.33 -17.21 -8.53
C HIS A 15 5.43 -17.29 -7.00
N TRP A 16 4.40 -17.81 -6.33
CA TRP A 16 4.42 -17.98 -4.87
C TRP A 16 5.41 -19.08 -4.47
N PRO A 17 6.09 -18.94 -3.31
CA PRO A 17 6.97 -19.98 -2.76
C PRO A 17 6.26 -21.33 -2.68
N GLN A 18 6.94 -22.44 -2.92
CA GLN A 18 6.31 -23.77 -2.84
C GLN A 18 6.42 -24.38 -1.44
N GLU A 19 7.35 -23.88 -0.64
CA GLU A 19 7.58 -24.29 0.73
C GLU A 19 6.42 -23.88 1.63
N ALA A 20 5.82 -24.88 2.30
CA ALA A 20 4.63 -24.70 3.13
C ALA A 20 4.80 -23.65 4.24
N GLU A 21 5.99 -23.58 4.86
CA GLU A 21 6.28 -22.61 5.92
C GLU A 21 6.23 -21.17 5.39
N TYR A 22 6.79 -20.91 4.21
CA TYR A 22 6.79 -19.58 3.62
C TYR A 22 5.40 -19.17 3.15
N ARG A 23 4.63 -20.11 2.57
CA ARG A 23 3.22 -19.86 2.24
C ARG A 23 2.41 -19.48 3.46
N ALA A 24 2.52 -20.26 4.53
CA ALA A 24 1.79 -19.98 5.76
C ALA A 24 2.12 -18.60 6.34
N ARG A 25 3.38 -18.15 6.23
CA ARG A 25 3.79 -16.81 6.64
C ARG A 25 3.20 -15.70 5.77
N ILE A 26 3.14 -15.89 4.45
CA ILE A 26 2.51 -14.92 3.55
C ILE A 26 1.02 -14.85 3.85
N GLU A 27 0.35 -16.00 3.95
CA GLU A 27 -1.08 -16.09 4.23
C GLU A 27 -1.45 -15.50 5.60
N ALA A 28 -0.57 -15.62 6.60
CA ALA A 28 -0.79 -15.02 7.91
C ALA A 28 -0.79 -13.47 7.89
N GLU A 29 -0.17 -12.86 6.88
CA GLU A 29 -0.10 -11.41 6.69
C GLU A 29 -1.22 -10.88 5.79
N PHE A 30 -2.03 -11.77 5.20
CA PHE A 30 -3.15 -11.36 4.35
C PHE A 30 -4.34 -10.89 5.19
N GLU A 31 -4.87 -9.71 4.85
CA GLU A 31 -6.03 -9.13 5.52
C GLU A 31 -7.13 -8.76 4.50
N GLY A 32 -8.32 -9.32 4.72
CA GLY A 32 -9.53 -8.98 3.96
C GLY A 32 -9.36 -9.07 2.44
N GLU A 33 -9.95 -8.11 1.73
CA GLU A 33 -9.90 -8.01 0.27
C GLU A 33 -8.58 -7.44 -0.28
N TYR A 34 -7.76 -6.82 0.58
CA TYR A 34 -6.53 -6.14 0.18
C TYR A 34 -5.29 -7.03 0.27
N GLY A 35 -5.41 -8.23 0.84
CA GLY A 35 -4.34 -9.22 0.89
C GLY A 35 -3.17 -8.74 1.74
N ASP A 36 -1.94 -8.87 1.24
CA ASP A 36 -0.72 -8.45 1.96
C ASP A 36 -0.42 -6.94 1.83
N ARG A 37 -1.24 -6.17 1.11
CA ARG A 37 -1.00 -4.74 0.85
C ARG A 37 -1.02 -3.95 2.16
N ARG A 38 0.13 -3.45 2.59
CA ARG A 38 0.28 -2.64 3.80
C ARG A 38 1.25 -1.47 3.62
N GLN A 39 1.15 -0.49 4.51
CA GLN A 39 2.10 0.61 4.60
C GLN A 39 2.63 0.67 6.03
N GLU A 40 3.96 0.75 6.16
CA GLU A 40 4.63 0.93 7.45
C GLU A 40 5.38 2.26 7.41
N ILE A 41 4.93 3.22 8.22
CA ILE A 41 5.51 4.56 8.29
C ILE A 41 6.16 4.74 9.66
N VAL A 42 7.45 5.08 9.68
CA VAL A 42 8.21 5.29 10.93
C VAL A 42 8.65 6.76 11.00
N PHE A 43 8.31 7.41 12.10
CA PHE A 43 8.74 8.78 12.40
C PHE A 43 9.87 8.75 13.44
N ILE A 44 10.98 9.42 13.14
CA ILE A 44 12.16 9.51 14.02
C ILE A 44 12.43 10.97 14.30
N GLY A 45 12.34 11.37 15.57
CA GLY A 45 12.52 12.76 15.98
C GLY A 45 12.51 12.92 17.50
N GLN A 46 12.89 14.11 17.96
CA GLN A 46 12.80 14.50 19.37
C GLN A 46 11.48 15.23 19.62
N HIS A 47 10.90 15.06 20.81
CA HIS A 47 9.65 15.70 21.22
C HIS A 47 8.45 15.43 20.28
N LEU A 48 8.44 14.25 19.65
CA LEU A 48 7.26 13.81 18.88
C LEU A 48 6.10 13.53 19.84
N ASP A 49 4.91 13.94 19.42
CA ASP A 49 3.64 13.57 20.05
C ASP A 49 3.00 12.44 19.22
N PRO A 50 3.03 11.18 19.70
CA PRO A 50 2.49 10.05 18.97
C PRO A 50 0.98 10.14 18.73
N ASP A 51 0.23 10.72 19.68
CA ASP A 51 -1.23 10.80 19.59
C ASP A 51 -1.63 11.85 18.55
N GLN A 52 -0.95 13.01 18.54
CA GLN A 52 -1.15 14.02 17.51
C GLN A 52 -0.74 13.52 16.12
N THR A 53 0.38 12.80 16.02
CA THR A 53 0.85 12.23 14.75
C THR A 53 -0.16 11.23 14.21
N LYS A 54 -0.65 10.33 15.07
CA LYS A 54 -1.69 9.37 14.71
C LYS A 54 -2.98 10.07 14.28
N ALA A 55 -3.47 11.03 15.06
CA ALA A 55 -4.69 11.77 14.75
C ALA A 55 -4.59 12.54 13.42
N THR A 56 -3.39 12.96 13.03
CA THR A 56 -3.14 13.61 11.74
C THR A 56 -3.21 12.61 10.59
N LEU A 57 -2.64 11.42 10.75
CA LEU A 57 -2.70 10.35 9.74
C LEU A 57 -4.12 9.79 9.61
N ASP A 58 -4.86 9.66 10.71
CA ASP A 58 -6.25 9.19 10.71
C ASP A 58 -7.15 10.13 9.87
N GLN A 59 -6.84 11.44 9.80
CA GLN A 59 -7.54 12.40 8.94
C GLN A 59 -7.26 12.23 7.45
N CYS A 60 -6.17 11.53 7.10
CA CYS A 60 -5.81 11.24 5.71
C CYS A 60 -6.44 9.92 5.21
N LEU A 61 -7.14 9.17 6.06
CA LEU A 61 -7.83 7.95 5.65
C LEU A 61 -9.01 8.30 4.73
N LEU A 62 -9.20 7.48 3.71
CA LEU A 62 -10.42 7.53 2.90
C LEU A 62 -11.63 7.21 3.78
N THR A 63 -12.70 7.96 3.59
CA THR A 63 -14.02 7.59 4.10
C THR A 63 -14.56 6.36 3.38
N ASP A 64 -15.55 5.68 3.95
CA ASP A 64 -16.18 4.49 3.32
C ASP A 64 -16.69 4.76 1.90
N ASN A 65 -17.23 5.97 1.65
CA ASN A 65 -17.70 6.37 0.33
C ASN A 65 -16.55 6.55 -0.67
N GLU A 66 -15.44 7.15 -0.23
CA GLU A 66 -14.25 7.34 -1.06
C GLU A 66 -13.57 6.00 -1.35
N LEU A 67 -13.52 5.10 -0.37
CA LEU A 67 -13.03 3.74 -0.54
C LEU A 67 -13.88 2.98 -1.59
N ALA A 68 -15.21 3.08 -1.48
CA ALA A 68 -16.14 2.45 -2.42
C ALA A 68 -16.05 3.04 -3.85
N ALA A 69 -15.58 4.28 -4.02
CA ALA A 69 -15.40 4.91 -5.32
C ALA A 69 -14.30 4.24 -6.17
N GLY A 70 -13.36 3.56 -5.52
CA GLY A 70 -12.39 2.68 -6.14
C GLY A 70 -11.28 3.35 -6.98
N PRO A 71 -10.33 2.55 -7.49
CA PRO A 71 -9.08 3.04 -8.08
C PRO A 71 -9.24 3.99 -9.26
N GLU A 72 -10.27 3.80 -10.10
CA GLU A 72 -10.49 4.67 -11.26
C GLU A 72 -10.88 6.09 -10.82
N THR A 73 -11.61 6.23 -9.72
CA THR A 73 -11.92 7.55 -9.14
C THR A 73 -10.68 8.14 -8.48
N TRP A 74 -9.93 7.35 -7.73
CA TRP A 74 -8.73 7.83 -7.00
C TRP A 74 -7.66 8.41 -7.93
N LYS A 75 -7.51 7.86 -9.15
CA LYS A 75 -6.62 8.41 -10.19
C LYS A 75 -6.95 9.84 -10.61
N THR A 76 -8.16 10.33 -10.30
CA THR A 76 -8.59 11.69 -10.63
C THR A 76 -8.37 12.68 -9.49
N TYR A 77 -7.98 12.21 -8.30
CA TYR A 77 -7.65 13.08 -7.18
C TYR A 77 -6.38 13.87 -7.48
N ASP A 78 -6.28 15.06 -6.90
CA ASP A 78 -5.09 15.88 -7.03
C ASP A 78 -3.91 15.16 -6.36
N ASP A 79 -2.86 14.91 -7.15
CA ASP A 79 -1.63 14.28 -6.66
C ASP A 79 -0.57 15.38 -6.47
N PRO A 80 -0.32 15.83 -5.22
CA PRO A 80 0.66 16.88 -4.95
C PRO A 80 2.11 16.36 -5.03
N PHE A 81 2.32 15.04 -5.18
CA PHE A 81 3.64 14.47 -5.30
C PHE A 81 4.18 14.60 -6.73
N PRO A 82 5.52 14.67 -6.91
CA PRO A 82 6.10 14.62 -8.25
C PRO A 82 5.71 13.29 -8.93
N LYS A 83 5.73 13.25 -10.27
CA LYS A 83 5.64 11.96 -10.97
C LYS A 83 6.88 11.11 -10.64
N TRP A 84 6.69 9.93 -10.04
CA TRP A 84 7.79 9.04 -9.65
C TRP A 84 8.33 8.20 -10.80
N PHE A 85 7.50 7.95 -11.81
CA PHE A 85 7.85 7.15 -12.99
C PHE A 85 7.66 7.99 -14.26
N ALA A 86 8.60 7.85 -15.21
CA ALA A 86 8.38 8.35 -16.56
C ALA A 86 7.18 7.60 -17.17
N GLU A 87 6.39 8.28 -18.00
CA GLU A 87 5.32 7.65 -18.76
C GLU A 87 5.93 6.49 -19.56
N HIS A 88 5.47 5.26 -19.30
CA HIS A 88 5.79 4.13 -20.16
C HIS A 88 5.08 4.40 -21.49
N GLU A 89 5.84 4.81 -22.50
CA GLU A 89 5.39 4.84 -23.88
C GLU A 89 5.22 3.36 -24.31
N GLU A 90 4.00 2.84 -24.23
CA GLU A 90 3.66 1.57 -24.88
C GLU A 90 3.71 1.80 -26.39
N ALA A 91 4.75 1.24 -27.03
CA ALA A 91 4.86 1.12 -28.48
C ALA A 91 4.25 -0.20 -28.96
#